data_AF-A0A7C7AP29-F1
#
_entry.id   AF-A0A7C7AP29-F1
#
_cell.length_a   1.000
_cell.length_b   1.000
_cell.length_c   1.000
_cell.angle_alpha   90.00
_cell.angle_beta   90.00
_cell.angle_gamma   90.00
#
_symmetry.space_group_name_H-M   'P 1'
#
loop_
_entity.id
_entity.type
_entity.pdbx_description
1 polymer ?
#
loop_
_entity_poly.entity_id
_entity_poly.type
_entity_poly.pdbx_seq_one_letter_code
_entity_poly.pdbx_strand_id
1 'polypeptide(L)' 'MTMSQMIIKKFVAEECKFIGGNFFHTSLKGVDFSTCEIDGLVVSDSMTELRGCVINQFQAPQIAQMCGLVVK' A
#
# COMPACT_ATOMS: atom_id res chain seq x y z
N MET A 1 6.32 10.00 -4.32
CA MET A 1 4.96 10.58 -4.30
C MET A 1 4.47 10.58 -2.86
N THR A 2 3.92 11.69 -2.36
CA THR A 2 3.54 11.84 -0.94
C THR A 2 2.04 12.09 -0.81
N MET A 3 1.34 11.18 -0.15
CA MET A 3 -0.09 11.23 0.15
C MET A 3 -0.31 10.93 1.64
N SER A 4 0.47 11.54 2.53
CA SER A 4 0.40 11.35 3.99
C SER A 4 -0.72 12.18 4.62
N GLN A 5 -1.38 11.66 5.66
CA GLN A 5 -2.47 12.31 6.42
C GLN A 5 -3.66 12.73 5.55
N MET A 6 -3.96 11.96 4.50
CA MET A 6 -5.04 12.26 3.58
C MET A 6 -6.32 11.49 3.93
N ILE A 7 -7.47 12.16 3.73
CA ILE A 7 -8.77 11.49 3.69
C ILE A 7 -9.11 11.21 2.24
N ILE A 8 -8.93 9.96 1.83
CA ILE A 8 -9.19 9.51 0.48
C ILE A 8 -10.69 9.17 0.32
N LYS A 9 -11.31 9.68 -0.75
CA LYS A 9 -12.68 9.31 -1.15
C LYS A 9 -12.71 9.06 -2.66
N LYS A 10 -13.26 7.92 -3.09
CA LYS A 10 -13.42 7.52 -4.50
C LYS A 10 -12.10 7.57 -5.30
N PHE A 11 -11.00 7.18 -4.66
CA PHE A 11 -9.71 7.10 -5.35
C PHE A 11 -9.64 5.83 -6.19
N VAL A 12 -9.07 5.98 -7.38
CA VAL A 12 -8.87 4.92 -8.35
C VAL A 12 -7.40 4.91 -8.73
N ALA A 13 -6.77 3.75 -8.64
CA ALA A 13 -5.40 3.53 -9.07
C ALA A 13 -5.41 2.40 -10.10
N GLU A 14 -5.01 2.71 -11.33
CA GLU A 14 -4.98 1.76 -12.44
C GLU A 14 -3.65 1.92 -13.18
N GLU A 15 -2.92 0.81 -13.35
CA GLU A 15 -1.67 0.74 -14.12
C GLU A 15 -0.62 1.80 -13.71
N CYS A 16 -0.62 2.17 -12.43
CA CYS A 16 0.26 3.18 -11.86
C CYS A 16 1.47 2.57 -11.13
N LYS A 17 2.53 3.36 -10.97
CA LYS A 17 3.72 2.99 -10.19
C LYS A 17 3.80 3.78 -8.88
N PHE A 18 3.70 3.09 -7.75
CA PHE A 18 3.83 3.64 -6.41
C PHE A 18 5.11 3.12 -5.75
N ILE A 19 6.25 3.68 -6.18
CA ILE A 19 7.58 3.34 -5.65
C ILE A 19 7.99 4.39 -4.61
N GLY A 20 8.32 3.98 -3.39
CA GLY A 20 8.66 4.88 -2.29
C GLY A 20 7.50 5.81 -1.89
N GLY A 21 6.25 5.38 -2.14
CA GLY A 21 5.05 6.18 -1.88
C GLY A 21 4.79 6.35 -0.39
N ASN A 22 4.59 7.58 0.08
CA ASN A 22 4.28 7.84 1.50
C ASN A 22 2.77 7.94 1.72
N PHE A 23 2.24 6.98 2.47
CA PHE A 23 0.84 6.87 2.88
C PHE A 23 0.68 6.89 4.40
N PHE A 24 1.65 7.44 5.14
CA PHE A 24 1.60 7.54 6.59
C PHE A 24 0.33 8.26 7.05
N HIS A 25 -0.43 7.63 7.96
CA HIS A 25 -1.74 8.08 8.43
C HIS A 25 -2.80 8.30 7.34
N THR A 26 -2.68 7.60 6.21
CA THR A 26 -3.67 7.62 5.12
C THR A 26 -4.28 6.24 4.97
N SER A 27 -5.55 6.08 5.34
CA SER A 27 -6.25 4.81 5.19
C SER A 27 -6.39 4.43 3.71
N LEU A 28 -5.90 3.25 3.34
CA LEU A 28 -6.02 2.66 2.01
C LEU A 28 -7.13 1.61 1.94
N LYS A 29 -8.03 1.59 2.92
CA LYS A 29 -9.17 0.66 2.95
C LYS A 29 -10.03 0.85 1.70
N GLY A 30 -10.20 -0.23 0.92
CA GLY A 30 -10.97 -0.24 -0.32
C GLY A 30 -10.23 0.35 -1.52
N VAL A 31 -8.98 0.77 -1.39
CA VAL A 31 -8.11 1.09 -2.53
C VAL A 31 -7.64 -0.22 -3.15
N ASP A 32 -7.68 -0.30 -4.47
CA ASP A 32 -7.20 -1.43 -5.23
C ASP A 32 -5.90 -1.10 -5.96
N PHE A 33 -4.82 -1.76 -5.57
CA PHE A 33 -3.52 -1.68 -6.23
C PHE A 33 -3.19 -2.93 -7.04
N SER A 34 -4.14 -3.85 -7.25
CA SER A 34 -3.89 -5.14 -7.91
C SER A 34 -3.37 -5.02 -9.35
N THR A 35 -3.63 -3.92 -10.04
CA THR A 35 -3.11 -3.59 -11.38
C THR A 35 -1.89 -2.67 -11.35
N CYS A 36 -1.49 -2.20 -10.17
CA CYS A 36 -0.40 -1.25 -10.00
C CYS A 36 0.92 -1.94 -9.62
N GLU A 37 2.02 -1.26 -9.83
CA GLU A 37 3.31 -1.62 -9.24
C GLU A 37 3.44 -0.88 -7.91
N ILE A 38 3.65 -1.61 -6.81
CA ILE A 38 3.90 -1.03 -5.49
C ILE A 38 5.26 -1.49 -5.02
N ASP A 39 6.08 -0.57 -4.51
CA ASP A 39 7.39 -0.91 -3.95
C ASP A 39 7.78 0.10 -2.86
N GLY A 40 8.36 -0.38 -1.76
CA GLY A 40 8.92 0.47 -0.69
C GLY A 40 7.94 1.48 -0.10
N LEU A 41 6.67 1.11 0.06
CA LEU A 41 5.65 2.01 0.62
C LEU A 41 6.02 2.44 2.05
N VAL A 42 5.89 3.73 2.34
CA VAL A 42 6.06 4.28 3.69
C VAL A 42 4.69 4.39 4.34
N VAL A 43 4.48 3.59 5.39
CA VAL A 43 3.28 3.53 6.22
C VAL A 43 3.69 3.50 7.69
N SER A 44 2.73 3.57 8.62
CA SER A 44 3.05 3.46 10.05
C SER A 44 3.55 2.06 10.43
N ASP A 45 4.27 1.97 11.55
CA ASP A 45 4.73 0.69 12.13
C ASP A 45 3.57 -0.28 12.41
N SER A 46 2.36 0.26 12.63
CA SER A 46 1.15 -0.52 12.87
C SER A 46 0.55 -1.17 11.61
N MET A 47 1.00 -0.75 10.42
CA MET A 47 0.47 -1.15 9.10
C MET A 47 -1.06 -0.96 8.97
N THR A 48 -1.65 -0.10 9.80
CA THR A 48 -3.11 0.09 9.86
C THR A 48 -3.66 0.68 8.57
N GLU A 49 -2.85 1.46 7.85
CA GLU A 49 -3.16 2.04 6.55
C GLU A 49 -3.47 0.98 5.48
N LEU A 50 -2.80 -0.17 5.54
CA LEU A 50 -2.94 -1.26 4.56
C LEU A 50 -4.18 -2.15 4.82
N ARG A 51 -4.87 -1.99 5.96
CA ARG A 51 -6.01 -2.86 6.31
C ARG A 51 -7.18 -2.67 5.35
N GLY A 52 -7.53 -3.75 4.64
CA GLY A 52 -8.60 -3.75 3.64
C GLY A 52 -8.22 -3.11 2.30
N CYS A 53 -6.92 -2.86 2.08
CA CYS A 53 -6.37 -2.57 0.75
C CYS A 53 -6.37 -3.85 -0.09
N VAL A 54 -6.65 -3.73 -1.38
CA VAL A 54 -6.61 -4.86 -2.33
C VAL A 54 -5.26 -4.86 -3.04
N ILE A 55 -4.60 -6.01 -2.99
CA ILE A 55 -3.31 -6.28 -3.65
C ILE A 55 -3.41 -7.58 -4.45
N ASN A 56 -2.54 -7.76 -5.43
CA ASN A 56 -2.41 -9.03 -6.13
C ASN A 56 -1.43 -9.98 -5.40
N GLN A 57 -1.39 -11.24 -5.84
CA GLN A 57 -0.54 -12.27 -5.25
C GLN A 57 0.97 -11.99 -5.34
N PHE A 58 1.42 -11.23 -6.35
CA PHE A 58 2.83 -10.92 -6.56
C PHE A 58 3.32 -9.81 -5.62
N GLN A 59 2.40 -9.00 -5.09
CA GLN A 59 2.68 -7.95 -4.11
C GLN A 59 2.70 -8.49 -2.67
N ALA A 60 2.06 -9.64 -2.41
CA ALA A 60 1.96 -10.22 -1.07
C ALA A 60 3.34 -10.48 -0.39
N PRO A 61 4.37 -11.00 -1.08
CA PRO A 61 5.69 -11.20 -0.47
C PRO A 61 6.28 -9.90 0.08
N GLN A 62 6.08 -8.81 -0.65
CA GLN A 62 6.61 -7.52 -0.27
C GLN A 62 5.89 -6.95 0.95
N ILE A 63 4.57 -7.05 1.00
CA ILE A 63 3.80 -6.65 2.20
C ILE A 63 4.17 -7.53 3.40
N ALA A 64 4.38 -8.83 3.20
CA ALA A 64 4.83 -9.74 4.25
C ALA A 64 6.20 -9.31 4.83
N GLN A 65 7.15 -8.93 3.98
CA GLN A 65 8.45 -8.40 4.40
C GLN A 65 8.32 -7.09 5.19
N MET A 66 7.43 -6.18 4.77
CA MET A 66 7.13 -4.95 5.53
C MET A 66 6.56 -5.25 6.92
N CYS A 67 5.83 -6.35 7.08
CA CYS A 67 5.36 -6.85 8.38
C CYS A 67 6.44 -7.59 9.19
N GLY A 68 7.68 -7.64 8.72
CA GLY A 68 8.79 -8.35 9.38
C GLY A 68 8.76 -9.87 9.17
N LEU A 69 7.96 -10.38 8.23
CA LEU A 69 7.91 -11.79 7.90
C LEU A 69 9.01 -12.15 6.89
N VAL A 70 9.56 -13.36 7.03
CA VAL A 70 10.52 -13.92 6.08
C VAL A 70 9.77 -14.81 5.10
N VAL A 71 9.81 -14.44 3.82
CA VAL A 71 9.24 -15.22 2.70
C VAL A 71 10.35 -16.07 2.08
N LYS A 72 10.07 -17.35 1.78
CA LYS A 72 10.99 -18.31 1.16
C LYS A 72 10.42 -18.88 -0.11
#